data_AF-A0A382S6H7-F1
#
_entry.id   AF-A0A382S6H7-F1
#
_cell.length_a   1.000
_cell.length_b   1.000
_cell.length_c   1.000
_cell.angle_alpha   90.00
_cell.angle_beta   90.00
_cell.angle_gamma   90.00
#
_symmetry.space_group_name_H-M   'P 1'
#
loop_
_entity.id
_entity.type
_entity.pdbx_description
1 polymer ?
#
loop_
_entity_poly.entity_id
_entity_poly.type
_entity_poly.pdbx_seq_one_letter_code
_entity_poly.pdbx_strand_id
1 'polypeptide(L)' 'MSQYCILIHYHELALKRDNKTWFERIFQTNIKQQIEGLPYKNINTYASRVFIYGIDENN' A
#
# COMPACT_ATOMS: atom_id res chain seq x y z
N MET A 1 -7.59 -18.69 -2.54
CA MET A 1 -7.37 -17.28 -2.97
C MET A 1 -7.93 -16.41 -1.87
N SER A 2 -7.14 -15.48 -1.31
CA SER A 2 -7.68 -14.55 -0.31
C SER A 2 -8.80 -13.73 -0.93
N GLN A 3 -9.95 -13.67 -0.27
CA GLN A 3 -11.12 -12.97 -0.79
C GLN A 3 -10.99 -11.45 -0.63
N TYR A 4 -10.20 -11.01 0.35
CA TYR A 4 -10.13 -9.61 0.76
C TYR A 4 -8.82 -8.93 0.34
N CYS A 5 -8.96 -7.67 -0.08
CA CYS A 5 -7.88 -6.79 -0.47
C CYS A 5 -8.21 -5.37 -0.02
N ILE A 6 -7.23 -4.67 0.54
CA ILE A 6 -7.33 -3.22 0.75
C ILE A 6 -6.68 -2.54 -0.46
N LEU A 7 -7.45 -1.68 -1.13
CA LEU A 7 -6.98 -0.85 -2.23
C LEU A 7 -6.93 0.60 -1.77
N ILE A 8 -5.73 1.18 -1.76
CA ILE A 8 -5.51 2.59 -1.44
C ILE A 8 -5.16 3.31 -2.73
N HIS A 9 -6.03 4.20 -3.20
CA HIS A 9 -5.74 5.10 -4.30
C HIS A 9 -5.25 6.44 -3.75
N TYR A 10 -4.09 6.89 -4.20
CA TYR A 10 -3.63 8.24 -3.93
C TYR A 10 -3.64 9.05 -5.23
N HIS A 11 -4.11 10.28 -5.13
CA HIS A 11 -4.21 11.18 -6.27
C HIS A 11 -2.81 11.62 -6.72
N GLU A 12 -2.67 12.06 -7.97
CA GLU A 12 -1.42 12.62 -8.47
C GLU A 12 -0.94 13.71 -7.51
N LEU A 13 0.13 13.40 -6.77
CA LEU A 13 0.97 14.45 -6.24
C LEU A 13 1.43 15.24 -7.47
N ALA A 14 1.27 16.56 -7.44
CA ALA A 14 1.88 17.44 -8.43
C ALA A 14 3.41 17.35 -8.26
N LEU A 15 3.99 16.27 -8.77
CA LEU A 15 5.35 15.85 -8.51
C LEU A 15 6.28 16.65 -9.40
N LYS A 16 6.65 17.84 -8.94
CA LYS A 16 7.91 18.46 -9.38
C LYS A 16 9.03 17.43 -9.12
N ARG A 17 9.64 16.92 -10.20
CA ARG A 17 10.89 16.13 -10.30
C ARG A 17 11.15 15.12 -9.16
N ASP A 18 11.09 13.83 -9.48
CA ASP A 18 11.58 12.68 -8.67
C ASP A 18 10.98 12.46 -7.28
N ASN A 19 10.09 13.33 -6.82
CA ASN A 19 9.41 13.18 -5.53
C ASN A 19 8.47 11.95 -5.46
N LYS A 20 8.16 11.31 -6.60
CA LYS A 20 7.19 10.20 -6.66
C LYS A 20 7.73 9.00 -5.91
N THR A 21 8.93 8.58 -6.26
CA THR A 21 9.60 7.42 -5.66
C THR A 21 9.87 7.67 -4.18
N TRP A 22 10.28 8.90 -3.81
CA TRP A 22 10.46 9.29 -2.41
C TRP A 22 9.14 9.19 -1.65
N PHE A 23 8.06 9.77 -2.18
CA PHE A 23 6.74 9.69 -1.60
C PHE A 23 6.27 8.24 -1.45
N GLU A 24 6.35 7.43 -2.50
CA GLU A 24 5.91 6.04 -2.50
C GLU A 24 6.65 5.21 -1.44
N ARG A 25 7.95 5.46 -1.25
CA ARG A 25 8.76 4.81 -0.20
C ARG A 25 8.27 5.18 1.20
N ILE A 26 8.11 6.47 1.48
CA ILE A 26 7.61 6.94 2.79
C ILE A 26 6.18 6.43 3.02
N PHE A 27 5.33 6.49 2.00
CA PHE A 27 3.94 6.08 2.06
C PHE A 27 3.80 4.59 2.35
N GLN A 28 4.57 3.72 1.66
CA GLN A 28 4.60 2.29 1.96
C GLN A 28 5.05 1.99 3.40
N THR A 29 6.08 2.69 3.90
CA THR A 29 6.56 2.52 5.29
C THR A 29 5.46 2.88 6.29
N ASN A 30 4.78 4.01 6.08
CA ASN A 30 3.69 4.46 6.96
C ASN A 30 2.50 3.49 6.91
N ILE A 31 2.14 2.97 5.72
CA ILE A 31 1.09 1.95 5.60
C ILE A 31 1.45 0.71 6.41
N LYS A 32 2.69 0.20 6.28
CA LYS A 32 3.15 -0.99 7.04
C LYS A 32 3.04 -0.79 8.55
N GLN A 33 3.37 0.40 9.05
CA GLN A 33 3.21 0.75 10.47
C GLN A 33 1.74 0.85 10.87
N GLN A 34 0.90 1.49 10.05
CA GLN A 34 -0.52 1.70 10.37
C GLN A 34 -1.32 0.39 10.44
N ILE A 35 -0.94 -0.60 9.64
CA ILE A 35 -1.58 -1.92 9.62
C ILE A 35 -0.83 -2.95 10.50
N GLU A 36 0.10 -2.50 11.32
CA GLU A 36 0.79 -3.38 12.27
C GLU A 36 -0.25 -4.05 13.18
N GLY A 37 -0.30 -5.39 13.16
CA GLY A 37 -1.32 -6.19 13.85
C GLY A 37 -2.45 -6.72 12.96
N LEU A 38 -2.59 -6.23 11.73
CA LEU A 38 -3.49 -6.81 10.72
C LEU A 38 -2.75 -7.92 9.95
N PRO A 39 -3.25 -9.16 9.89
CA PRO A 39 -2.63 -10.21 9.08
C PRO A 39 -2.77 -9.87 7.59
N TYR A 40 -1.65 -9.81 6.88
CA TYR A 40 -1.59 -9.63 5.43
C TYR A 40 -0.45 -10.47 4.83
N LYS A 41 -0.53 -10.79 3.54
CA LYS A 41 0.51 -11.56 2.83
C LYS A 41 1.44 -10.72 1.97
N ASN A 42 0.91 -9.68 1.33
CA ASN A 42 1.68 -8.91 0.37
C ASN A 42 1.18 -7.46 0.27
N ILE A 43 2.11 -6.53 0.07
CA ILE A 43 1.84 -5.14 -0.28
C ILE A 43 2.56 -4.83 -1.59
N ASN A 44 1.82 -4.36 -2.59
CA ASN A 44 2.36 -3.93 -3.88
C ASN A 44 1.89 -2.51 -4.23
N THR A 45 2.74 -1.72 -4.88
CA THR A 45 2.37 -0.42 -5.44
C THR A 45 2.40 -0.45 -6.95
N TYR A 46 1.31 -0.04 -7.60
CA TYR A 46 1.22 0.07 -9.05
C TYR A 46 0.31 1.22 -9.46
N ALA A 47 0.74 2.03 -10.42
CA ALA A 47 -0.05 3.10 -11.03
C ALA A 47 -0.81 3.99 -10.01
N SER A 48 -0.08 4.49 -9.02
CA SER A 48 -0.62 5.34 -7.94
C SER A 48 -1.64 4.65 -7.02
N ARG A 49 -1.48 3.34 -6.85
CA ARG A 49 -2.34 2.51 -5.99
C ARG A 49 -1.48 1.59 -5.15
N VAL A 50 -1.87 1.39 -3.90
CA VAL A 50 -1.30 0.37 -3.01
C VAL A 50 -2.33 -0.74 -2.85
N PHE A 51 -1.91 -1.97 -3.11
CA PHE A 51 -2.68 -3.18 -2.95
C PHE A 51 -2.14 -3.95 -1.76
N ILE A 52 -2.99 -4.27 -0.80
CA ILE A 52 -2.66 -5.11 0.35
C ILE A 52 -3.49 -6.38 0.23
N TYR A 53 -2.83 -7.49 -0.09
CA TYR A 53 -3.45 -8.79 -0.34
C TYR A 53 -3.30 -9.72 0.85
N GLY A 54 -4.18 -10.73 0.93
CA GLY A 54 -4.11 -11.74 2.00
C GLY A 54 -4.62 -11.23 3.34
N ILE A 55 -5.51 -10.22 3.33
CA ILE A 55 -6.15 -9.73 4.56
C ILE A 55 -6.99 -10.84 5.17
N ASP A 56 -6.81 -11.07 6.47
CA ASP A 56 -7.55 -12.06 7.27
C ASP A 56 -7.44 -13.51 6.78
N GLU A 57 -6.42 -13.84 5.97
CA GLU A 57 -6.27 -15.19 5.41
C GLU A 57 -5.81 -16.25 6.44
N ASN A 58 -5.61 -15.85 7.69
CA ASN A 58 -5.24 -16.72 8.82
C ASN A 58 -6.31 -16.77 9.93
N ASN A 59 -7.54 -16.32 9.65
CA ASN A 59 -8.70 -16.55 10.53
C ASN A 59 -9.49 -17.80 10.10
#